data_AF-A0A4R2NAM6-F1
#
_entry.id   AF-A0A4R2NAM6-F1
#
_cell.length_a   1.000
_cell.length_b   1.000
_cell.length_c   1.000
_cell.angle_alpha   90.00
_cell.angle_beta   90.00
_cell.angle_gamma   90.00
#
_symmetry.space_group_name_H-M   'P 1'
#
loop_
_entity.id
_entity.type
_entity.pdbx_description
1 polymer ?
#
loop_
_entity_poly.entity_id
_entity_poly.type
_entity_poly.pdbx_seq_one_letter_code
_entity_poly.pdbx_strand_id
1 'polypeptide(L)'
;MKPLRPYLYSAYYQWILDSDYTPYLIINAHYPDVDVPQEYIKEGNIILNIAPRSIGQYIFNDEFIRFNARFQGMLRDIYLPLGAINAIYAQETGDGIIFQAEDYYSEVDYKNRKEKMDLEKLATESTNQAKPKSGKLKLVK
;
A
#
# COMPACT_ATOMS: atom_id res chain seq x y z
N MET A 1 2.70 19.76 -5.65
CA MET A 1 2.12 19.77 -4.29
C MET A 1 2.15 18.34 -3.77
N LYS A 2 2.36 18.11 -2.47
CA LYS A 2 2.23 16.75 -1.92
C LYS A 2 0.76 16.34 -1.87
N PRO A 3 0.42 15.06 -2.11
CA PRO A 3 -0.94 14.57 -1.93
C PRO A 3 -1.37 14.69 -0.47
N LEU A 4 -2.64 14.97 -0.24
CA LEU A 4 -3.23 15.14 1.10
C LEU A 4 -3.64 13.79 1.72
N ARG A 5 -4.03 12.81 0.89
CA ARG A 5 -4.52 11.49 1.32
C ARG A 5 -3.69 10.80 2.40
N PRO A 6 -2.35 10.69 2.33
CA PRO A 6 -1.57 9.97 3.34
C PRO A 6 -1.71 10.59 4.75
N TYR A 7 -1.83 11.91 4.80
CA TYR A 7 -2.00 12.66 6.04
C TYR A 7 -3.39 12.45 6.64
N LEU A 8 -4.43 12.53 5.80
CA LEU A 8 -5.80 12.27 6.23
C LEU A 8 -5.98 10.81 6.68
N TYR A 9 -5.41 9.86 5.94
CA TYR A 9 -5.39 8.46 6.34
C TYR A 9 -4.77 8.28 7.72
N SER A 10 -3.57 8.83 7.94
CA SER A 10 -2.87 8.72 9.22
C SER A 10 -3.68 9.31 10.38
N ALA A 11 -4.27 10.49 10.17
CA ALA A 11 -5.07 11.17 11.19
C ALA A 11 -6.31 10.35 11.57
N TYR A 12 -7.07 9.86 10.58
CA TYR A 12 -8.27 9.07 10.85
C TYR A 12 -7.95 7.68 11.38
N TYR A 13 -6.92 7.01 10.87
CA TYR A 13 -6.48 5.72 11.38
C TYR A 13 -6.13 5.82 12.87
N GLN A 14 -5.31 6.81 13.24
CA GLN A 14 -4.93 7.01 14.63
C GLN A 14 -6.12 7.38 15.51
N TRP A 15 -6.98 8.30 15.05
CA TRP A 15 -8.18 8.70 15.79
C TRP A 15 -9.12 7.52 16.06
N ILE A 16 -9.33 6.63 15.08
CA ILE A 16 -10.15 5.43 15.25
C ILE A 16 -9.54 4.51 16.32
N LEU A 17 -8.22 4.31 16.28
CA LEU A 17 -7.53 3.47 17.26
C LEU A 17 -7.54 4.07 18.68
N ASP A 18 -7.28 5.37 18.80
CA ASP A 18 -7.32 6.08 20.08
C ASP A 18 -8.72 6.11 20.70
N SER A 19 -9.75 5.90 19.87
CA SER A 19 -11.15 5.77 20.28
C SER A 19 -11.57 4.33 20.61
N ASP A 20 -10.62 3.39 20.66
CA ASP A 20 -10.85 1.95 20.86
C ASP A 20 -11.79 1.30 19.81
N TYR A 21 -11.82 1.86 18.59
CA TYR A 21 -12.64 1.36 17.48
C TYR A 21 -11.83 0.56 16.46
N THR A 22 -12.54 -0.15 15.58
CA THR A 22 -11.96 -1.04 14.58
C THR A 22 -11.90 -0.34 13.22
N PRO A 23 -10.71 0.03 12.70
CA PRO A 23 -10.59 0.72 11.41
C PRO A 23 -10.84 -0.23 10.23
N TYR A 24 -11.74 0.20 9.36
CA TYR A 24 -12.11 -0.46 8.11
C TYR A 24 -11.80 0.44 6.92
N LEU A 25 -11.34 -0.16 5.83
CA LEU A 25 -11.11 0.51 4.55
C LEU A 25 -12.12 0.06 3.52
N ILE A 26 -12.52 0.98 2.65
CA ILE A 26 -13.23 0.69 1.40
C ILE A 26 -12.26 0.94 0.25
N ILE A 27 -12.00 -0.10 -0.55
CA ILE A 27 -11.00 -0.08 -1.62
C ILE A 27 -11.67 -0.39 -2.96
N ASN A 28 -11.37 0.41 -3.98
CA ASN A 28 -11.65 0.10 -5.38
C ASN A 28 -10.68 -0.98 -5.87
N ALA A 29 -11.19 -2.18 -6.14
CA ALA A 29 -10.38 -3.33 -6.56
C ALA A 29 -9.96 -3.27 -8.03
N HIS A 30 -10.49 -2.33 -8.83
CA HIS A 30 -10.11 -2.13 -10.22
C HIS A 30 -8.97 -1.11 -10.39
N TYR A 31 -8.55 -0.44 -9.32
CA TYR A 31 -7.43 0.47 -9.38
C TYR A 31 -6.13 -0.29 -9.72
N PRO A 32 -5.23 0.28 -10.55
CA PRO A 32 -4.00 -0.40 -10.97
C PRO A 32 -3.17 -0.92 -9.79
N ASP A 33 -2.55 -2.09 -9.95
CA ASP A 33 -1.69 -2.77 -8.96
C ASP A 33 -2.35 -3.16 -7.62
N VAL A 34 -3.66 -2.99 -7.44
CA VAL A 34 -4.33 -3.54 -6.25
C VAL A 34 -4.19 -5.06 -6.24
N ASP A 35 -3.59 -5.60 -5.18
CA ASP A 35 -3.43 -7.04 -4.96
C ASP A 35 -4.22 -7.45 -3.72
N VAL A 36 -5.37 -8.07 -3.97
CA VAL A 36 -6.32 -8.55 -2.97
C VAL A 36 -6.96 -9.85 -3.45
N PRO A 37 -7.39 -10.73 -2.53
CA PRO A 37 -8.20 -11.91 -2.84
C PRO A 37 -9.48 -11.56 -3.61
N GLN A 38 -9.54 -11.98 -4.86
CA GLN A 38 -10.59 -11.59 -5.81
C GLN A 38 -11.97 -12.13 -5.40
N GLU A 39 -12.00 -13.27 -4.70
CA GLU A 39 -13.22 -13.92 -4.24
C GLU A 39 -13.97 -13.14 -3.15
N TYR A 40 -13.37 -12.08 -2.59
CA TYR A 40 -13.99 -11.20 -1.59
C TYR A 40 -14.43 -9.85 -2.18
N ILE A 41 -14.22 -9.61 -3.48
CA ILE A 41 -14.65 -8.38 -4.16
C ILE A 41 -16.16 -8.43 -4.39
N LYS A 42 -16.85 -7.32 -4.08
CA LYS A 42 -18.27 -7.11 -4.34
C LYS A 42 -18.46 -5.74 -4.98
N GLU A 43 -19.15 -5.71 -6.12
CA GLU A 43 -19.44 -4.45 -6.84
C GLU A 43 -18.18 -3.62 -7.13
N GLY A 44 -17.09 -4.29 -7.51
CA GLY A 44 -15.79 -3.65 -7.80
C GLY A 44 -15.05 -3.14 -6.57
N ASN A 45 -15.58 -3.35 -5.36
CA ASN A 45 -14.97 -2.91 -4.11
C ASN A 45 -14.63 -4.09 -3.20
N ILE A 46 -13.65 -3.89 -2.33
CA ILE A 46 -13.36 -4.78 -1.21
C ILE A 46 -13.29 -3.95 0.06
N ILE A 47 -13.83 -4.51 1.15
CA ILE A 47 -13.80 -3.88 2.47
C ILE A 47 -12.84 -4.68 3.35
N LEU A 48 -11.86 -4.01 3.95
CA LEU A 48 -10.80 -4.66 4.72
C LEU A 48 -10.68 -4.08 6.13
N ASN A 49 -10.62 -4.96 7.12
CA ASN A 49 -10.28 -4.63 8.50
C ASN A 49 -8.76 -4.45 8.62
N ILE A 50 -8.33 -3.29 9.10
CA ILE A 50 -6.91 -2.94 9.29
C ILE A 50 -6.55 -2.64 10.74
N ALA A 51 -7.35 -3.12 11.69
CA ALA A 51 -7.01 -3.04 13.10
C ALA A 51 -5.69 -3.81 13.36
N PRO A 52 -4.79 -3.33 14.23
CA PRO A 52 -3.50 -3.97 14.49
C PRO A 52 -3.60 -5.45 14.87
N ARG A 53 -4.69 -5.86 15.54
CA ARG A 53 -4.97 -7.25 15.91
C ARG A 53 -5.34 -8.17 14.72
N SER A 54 -5.78 -7.60 13.60
CA SER A 54 -6.32 -8.32 12.43
C SER A 54 -5.28 -8.52 11.33
N ILE A 55 -4.17 -7.78 11.38
CA ILE A 55 -3.16 -7.72 10.31
C ILE A 55 -1.75 -7.96 10.87
N GLY A 56 -0.80 -8.27 9.99
CA GLY A 56 0.62 -8.41 10.33
C GLY A 56 1.53 -7.79 9.28
N GLN A 57 2.76 -7.44 9.67
CA GLN A 57 3.75 -6.78 8.78
C GLN A 57 3.16 -5.55 8.07
N TYR A 58 2.46 -4.71 8.83
CA TYR A 58 1.85 -3.50 8.30
C TYR A 58 2.93 -2.49 7.88
N ILE A 59 2.90 -2.10 6.62
CA ILE A 59 3.76 -1.11 6.00
C ILE A 59 2.86 -0.04 5.39
N PHE A 60 3.14 1.21 5.70
CA PHE A 60 2.46 2.36 5.15
C PHE A 60 3.48 3.43 4.77
N ASN A 61 3.27 4.06 3.61
CA ASN A 61 4.01 5.21 3.13
C ASN A 61 3.12 6.08 2.22
N ASP A 62 3.70 7.10 1.61
CA ASP A 62 2.98 8.07 0.78
C ASP A 62 2.37 7.50 -0.52
N GLU A 63 2.74 6.28 -0.92
CA GLU A 63 2.25 5.62 -2.15
C GLU A 63 1.30 4.46 -1.88
N PHE A 64 1.54 3.64 -0.84
CA PHE A 64 0.79 2.42 -0.61
C PHE A 64 0.67 2.01 0.86
N ILE A 65 -0.28 1.11 1.09
CA ILE A 65 -0.41 0.28 2.29
C ILE A 65 -0.18 -1.17 1.89
N ARG A 66 0.65 -1.89 2.65
CA ARG A 66 0.86 -3.34 2.50
C ARG A 66 0.77 -4.01 3.85
N PHE A 67 0.11 -5.16 3.92
CA PHE A 67 0.05 -5.98 5.13
C PHE A 67 -0.32 -7.42 4.80
N ASN A 68 -0.16 -8.29 5.78
CA ASN A 68 -0.68 -9.66 5.71
C ASN A 68 -1.97 -9.77 6.49
N ALA A 69 -2.96 -10.49 5.94
CA ALA A 69 -4.22 -10.79 6.60
C ALA A 69 -4.66 -12.23 6.30
N ARG A 70 -5.54 -12.77 7.15
CA ARG A 70 -6.10 -14.12 6.96
C ARG A 70 -7.49 -14.05 6.33
N PHE A 71 -7.66 -14.77 5.24
CA PHE A 71 -8.94 -14.97 4.57
C PHE A 71 -9.28 -16.45 4.66
N GLN A 72 -10.34 -16.80 5.40
CA GLN A 72 -10.69 -18.19 5.71
C GLN A 72 -9.48 -19.02 6.25
N GLY A 73 -8.67 -18.40 7.11
CA GLY A 73 -7.49 -19.03 7.71
C GLY A 73 -6.24 -19.04 6.82
N MET A 74 -6.36 -18.80 5.51
CA MET A 74 -5.22 -18.67 4.61
C MET A 74 -4.58 -17.28 4.73
N LEU A 75 -3.28 -17.24 4.97
CA LEU A 75 -2.51 -15.99 4.97
C LEU A 75 -2.37 -15.47 3.54
N ARG A 76 -2.66 -14.18 3.36
CA ARG A 76 -2.51 -13.45 2.10
C ARG A 76 -1.74 -12.17 2.36
N ASP A 77 -0.82 -11.86 1.46
CA ASP A 77 -0.20 -10.54 1.37
C ASP A 77 -1.14 -9.63 0.57
N ILE A 78 -1.30 -8.40 1.06
CA ILE A 78 -2.26 -7.43 0.54
C ILE A 78 -1.49 -6.18 0.18
N TYR A 79 -1.67 -5.67 -1.03
CA TYR A 79 -1.03 -4.45 -1.50
C TYR A 79 -2.09 -3.49 -2.05
N LEU A 80 -2.12 -2.28 -1.48
CA LEU A 80 -3.13 -1.26 -1.73
C LEU A 80 -2.42 0.06 -2.06
N PRO A 81 -2.36 0.49 -3.33
CA PRO A 81 -2.04 1.87 -3.65
C PRO A 81 -3.00 2.81 -2.94
N LEU A 82 -2.52 3.93 -2.38
CA LEU A 82 -3.38 4.88 -1.69
C LEU A 82 -4.47 5.46 -2.61
N GLY A 83 -4.20 5.50 -3.92
CA GLY A 83 -5.18 5.89 -4.92
C GLY A 83 -6.43 5.02 -4.95
N ALA A 84 -6.31 3.74 -4.60
CA ALA A 84 -7.39 2.76 -4.58
C ALA A 84 -8.31 2.89 -3.35
N ILE A 85 -7.86 3.57 -2.29
CA ILE A 85 -8.60 3.67 -1.03
C ILE A 85 -9.62 4.80 -1.15
N ASN A 86 -10.89 4.43 -1.15
CA ASN A 86 -12.01 5.36 -1.26
C ASN A 86 -12.40 5.95 0.10
N ALA A 87 -12.33 5.16 1.17
CA ALA A 87 -12.72 5.60 2.51
C ALA A 87 -12.01 4.84 3.62
N ILE A 88 -11.96 5.47 4.79
CA ILE A 88 -11.61 4.86 6.09
C ILE A 88 -12.68 5.20 7.11
N TYR A 89 -13.12 4.23 7.90
CA TYR A 89 -14.16 4.42 8.91
C TYR A 89 -14.03 3.46 10.10
N ALA A 90 -14.61 3.85 11.25
CA ALA A 90 -14.78 3.00 12.42
C ALA A 90 -15.95 2.04 12.21
N GLN A 91 -15.72 0.74 12.34
CA GLN A 91 -16.76 -0.28 12.14
C GLN A 91 -17.97 -0.09 13.06
N GLU A 92 -17.73 0.35 14.28
CA GLU A 92 -18.69 0.42 15.37
C GLU A 92 -19.69 1.56 15.20
N THR A 93 -19.24 2.72 14.71
CA THR A 93 -20.08 3.93 14.58
C THR A 93 -20.39 4.30 13.14
N GLY A 94 -19.58 3.85 12.19
CA GLY A 94 -19.62 4.30 10.80
C GLY A 94 -18.92 5.64 10.55
N ASP A 95 -18.39 6.28 11.60
CA ASP A 95 -17.69 7.57 11.48
C ASP A 95 -16.34 7.41 10.78
N GLY A 96 -16.01 8.36 9.92
CA GLY A 96 -14.79 8.30 9.12
C GLY A 96 -14.76 9.38 8.05
N ILE A 97 -13.99 9.12 7.00
CA ILE A 97 -13.92 9.99 5.81
C ILE A 97 -13.97 9.19 4.52
N ILE A 98 -14.54 9.85 3.52
CA ILE A 98 -14.38 9.52 2.12
C ILE A 98 -13.28 10.43 1.56
N PHE A 99 -12.25 9.83 0.97
CA PHE A 99 -11.16 10.56 0.36
C PHE A 99 -11.64 11.25 -0.92
N GLN A 100 -11.23 12.50 -1.09
CA GLN A 100 -11.51 13.25 -2.31
C GLN A 100 -10.60 12.78 -3.45
N ALA A 101 -11.05 13.01 -4.69
CA ALA A 101 -10.21 12.79 -5.86
C ALA A 101 -9.03 13.77 -5.83
N GLU A 102 -7.83 13.24 -6.10
CA GLU A 102 -6.60 14.02 -6.23
C GLU A 102 -5.93 13.60 -7.53
N ASP A 103 -5.52 14.56 -8.37
CA ASP A 103 -4.86 14.27 -9.65
C ASP A 103 -3.64 13.37 -9.47
N TYR A 104 -2.90 13.55 -8.36
CA TYR A 104 -1.78 12.68 -8.01
C TYR A 104 -2.16 11.20 -8.01
N TYR A 105 -3.38 10.85 -7.58
CA TYR A 105 -3.84 9.47 -7.53
C TYR A 105 -4.72 9.08 -8.72
N SER A 106 -4.79 9.88 -9.78
CA SER A 106 -5.42 9.46 -11.03
C SER A 106 -4.73 8.19 -11.56
N GLU A 107 -5.49 7.27 -12.17
CA GLU A 107 -4.91 6.02 -12.68
C GLU A 107 -3.81 6.27 -13.72
N VAL A 108 -3.98 7.31 -14.53
CA VAL A 108 -3.01 7.72 -15.55
C VAL A 108 -1.72 8.20 -14.89
N ASP A 109 -1.82 9.11 -13.93
CA ASP A 109 -0.65 9.66 -13.25
C ASP A 109 0.07 8.62 -12.39
N TYR A 110 -0.68 7.71 -11.75
CA TYR A 110 -0.12 6.58 -11.02
C TYR A 110 0.71 5.66 -11.93
N LYS A 111 0.13 5.22 -13.06
CA LYS A 111 0.85 4.38 -14.04
C LYS A 111 2.11 5.07 -14.56
N ASN A 112 2.01 6.34 -14.93
CA ASN A 112 3.15 7.13 -15.41
C ASN A 112 4.28 7.22 -14.37
N ARG A 113 3.96 7.40 -13.09
CA ARG A 113 4.96 7.41 -12.01
C ARG A 113 5.56 6.04 -11.79
N LYS A 114 4.74 5.00 -11.76
CA LYS A 114 5.19 3.61 -11.59
C LYS A 114 6.17 3.19 -12.69
N GLU A 115 5.84 3.47 -13.94
CA GLU A 115 6.69 3.20 -15.10
C GLU A 115 8.04 3.91 -14.99
N LYS A 116 8.05 5.20 -14.63
CA LYS A 116 9.29 5.95 -14.40
C LYS A 116 10.15 5.33 -13.30
N MET A 117 9.54 4.97 -12.16
CA MET A 117 10.24 4.34 -11.04
C MET A 117 10.85 2.98 -11.44
N ASP A 118 10.14 2.19 -12.24
CA ASP A 118 10.63 0.88 -12.67
C ASP A 118 11.79 1.03 -13.68
N LEU A 119 11.71 2.00 -14.60
CA LEU A 119 12.82 2.34 -15.52
C LEU A 119 14.08 2.81 -14.76
N GLU A 120 13.90 3.63 -13.71
CA GLU A 120 15.01 4.11 -12.88
C GLU A 120 15.68 2.98 -12.08
N LYS A 121 14.88 2.03 -11.56
CA LYS A 121 15.40 0.82 -10.88
C LYS A 121 16.22 -0.05 -11.84
N LEU A 122 15.72 -0.29 -13.05
CA LEU A 122 16.45 -1.03 -14.09
C LEU A 122 17.78 -0.37 -14.46
N ALA A 123 17.82 0.96 -14.55
CA ALA A 123 19.04 1.71 -14.84
C ALA A 123 20.07 1.65 -13.69
N THR A 124 19.60 1.73 -12.43
CA THR A 124 20.48 1.67 -11.24
C THR A 124 21.03 0.27 -10.99
N GLU A 125 20.26 -0.78 -11.25
CA GLU A 125 20.73 -2.17 -11.19
C GLU A 125 21.79 -2.48 -12.27
N SER A 126 21.60 -1.96 -13.49
CA SER A 126 22.55 -2.11 -14.59
C SER A 126 23.91 -1.44 -14.30
N THR A 127 23.91 -0.35 -13.53
CA THR A 127 25.13 0.40 -13.19
C THR A 127 25.95 -0.26 -12.07
N ASN A 128 25.29 -0.95 -11.12
CA ASN A 128 25.95 -1.63 -10.01
C ASN A 128 26.65 -2.95 -10.40
N GLN A 129 26.31 -3.55 -11.54
CA GLN A 129 26.99 -4.74 -12.07
C GLN A 129 28.34 -4.44 -12.76
N ALA A 130 28.69 -3.15 -12.97
CA ALA A 130 29.88 -2.73 -13.72
C ALA A 130 31.13 -2.41 -12.85
N LYS A 131 31.14 -2.68 -11.54
CA LYS A 131 32.36 -2.50 -10.71
C LYS A 131 33.25 -3.76 -10.76
N PRO A 132 34.52 -3.68 -11.22
CA PRO A 132 35.40 -4.84 -11.29
C PRO A 132 35.81 -5.31 -9.89
N LYS A 133 35.77 -6.64 -9.66
CA LYS A 133 36.32 -7.30 -8.47
C LYS A 133 37.84 -7.11 -8.44
N SER A 134 38.32 -6.07 -7.76
CA SER A 134 39.75 -5.90 -7.49
C SER A 134 40.20 -6.94 -6.47
N GLY A 135 41.12 -7.81 -6.89
CA GLY A 135 41.56 -8.98 -6.16
C GLY A 135 42.59 -8.70 -5.06
N LYS A 136 42.70 -9.66 -4.14
CA LYS A 136 43.94 -9.99 -3.43
C LYS A 136 43.82 -11.42 -2.89
N LEU A 137 44.30 -12.39 -3.67
CA LEU A 137 44.64 -13.72 -3.17
C LEU A 137 46.08 -13.66 -2.67
N LYS A 138 46.31 -13.86 -1.37
CA LYS A 138 47.65 -14.10 -0.82
C LYS A 138 47.88 -15.61 -0.77
N LEU A 139 48.86 -16.08 -1.53
CA LEU A 139 49.40 -17.42 -1.46
C LEU A 139 50.27 -17.52 -0.20
N VAL A 140 49.95 -18.43 0.72
CA VAL A 140 50.82 -18.78 1.85
C VAL A 140 51.51 -20.08 1.48
N LYS A 141 52.84 -20.08 1.52
CA LYS A 141 53.71 -21.25 1.33
C LYS A 141 54.30 -21.65 2.67
#